data_AF-A0A0K0E2G4-F1
#
_entry.id   AF-A0A0K0E2G4-F1
#
_cell.length_a   1.000
_cell.length_b   1.000
_cell.length_c   1.000
_cell.angle_alpha   90.00
_cell.angle_beta   90.00
_cell.angle_gamma   90.00
#
_symmetry.space_group_name_H-M   'P 1'
#
loop_
_entity.id
_entity.type
_entity.pdbx_description
1 polymer ?
#
loop_
_entity_poly.entity_id
_entity_poly.type
_entity_poly.pdbx_seq_one_letter_code
_entity_poly.pdbx_strand_id
1 'polypeptide(L)'
;MKNIFLFILFNISIIISINYDKDHSESLNKAWKLIHTNDCTIPNFITILPIFYLRRFKKIWTLSKNDKLEDCKSIWKETREFINQLPKILQNKFINFVDKEENDKANGNFILELLPEERQFFEKTLRNVSMAMEKKIEILSVWGNERLSTSALGDFNKFLESIAKKDKRFSEKIDKLSPEAKKAYRQIIELQKHKQKLFESFSNDVKNELVNLWKHDTIRKSKNLLLEKEALTIDDGIC
;
A
#
# COMPACT_ATOMS: atom_id res chain seq x y z
N MET A 1 6.69 -34.93 -34.08
CA MET A 1 5.79 -34.39 -33.03
C MET A 1 6.50 -33.91 -31.76
N LYS A 2 7.56 -34.57 -31.24
CA LYS A 2 8.29 -34.11 -30.04
C LYS A 2 8.86 -32.66 -30.13
N ASN A 3 9.33 -32.23 -31.30
CA ASN A 3 9.93 -30.89 -31.45
C ASN A 3 8.92 -29.73 -31.35
N ILE A 4 7.65 -29.95 -31.68
CA ILE A 4 6.62 -28.89 -31.62
C ILE A 4 6.25 -28.58 -30.17
N PHE A 5 6.10 -29.60 -29.33
CA PHE A 5 5.84 -29.42 -27.89
C PHE A 5 6.99 -28.71 -27.17
N LEU A 6 8.24 -29.03 -27.51
CA LEU A 6 9.42 -28.31 -27.01
C LEU A 6 9.40 -26.83 -27.40
N PHE A 7 9.04 -26.51 -28.65
CA PHE A 7 8.91 -25.11 -29.09
C PHE A 7 7.80 -24.36 -28.34
N ILE A 8 6.63 -24.96 -28.13
CA ILE A 8 5.52 -24.31 -27.43
C ILE A 8 5.87 -24.07 -25.96
N LEU A 9 6.43 -25.08 -25.27
CA LEU A 9 6.86 -24.93 -23.87
C LEU A 9 7.95 -23.87 -23.70
N PHE A 10 8.91 -23.81 -24.63
CA PHE A 10 9.96 -22.79 -24.63
C PHE A 10 9.37 -21.38 -24.80
N ASN A 11 8.42 -21.20 -25.72
CA ASN A 11 7.76 -19.91 -25.93
C ASN A 11 6.90 -19.48 -24.73
N ILE A 12 6.16 -20.40 -24.10
CA ILE A 12 5.37 -20.09 -22.90
C ILE A 12 6.28 -19.67 -21.74
N SER A 13 7.39 -20.40 -21.53
CA SER A 13 8.39 -20.05 -20.50
C SER A 13 9.00 -18.67 -20.73
N ILE A 14 9.31 -18.32 -21.99
CA ILE A 14 9.80 -16.99 -22.36
C ILE A 14 8.75 -15.92 -22.08
N ILE A 15 7.49 -16.13 -22.47
CA ILE A 15 6.41 -15.13 -22.28
C ILE A 15 6.15 -14.89 -20.79
N ILE A 16 6.10 -15.95 -19.96
CA ILE A 16 5.92 -15.83 -18.50
C ILE A 16 7.10 -15.06 -17.90
N SER A 17 8.34 -15.38 -18.31
CA SER A 17 9.54 -14.71 -17.80
C SER A 17 9.57 -13.22 -18.16
N ILE A 18 9.21 -12.86 -19.40
CA ILE A 18 9.13 -11.46 -19.86
C ILE A 18 8.06 -10.68 -19.08
N ASN A 19 6.87 -11.26 -18.87
CA ASN A 19 5.80 -10.60 -18.13
C ASN A 19 6.17 -10.40 -16.66
N TYR A 20 6.77 -11.41 -16.03
CA TYR A 20 7.26 -11.31 -14.65
C TYR A 20 8.36 -10.24 -14.51
N ASP A 21 9.31 -10.19 -15.44
CA ASP A 21 10.39 -9.18 -15.41
C ASP A 21 9.86 -7.76 -15.62
N LYS A 22 8.87 -7.58 -16.49
CA LYS A 22 8.23 -6.29 -16.72
C LYS A 22 7.49 -5.80 -15.47
N ASP A 23 6.69 -6.66 -14.84
CA ASP A 23 5.93 -6.33 -13.62
C ASP A 23 6.87 -6.05 -12.43
N HIS A 24 7.94 -6.82 -12.31
CA HIS A 24 8.98 -6.61 -11.29
C HIS A 24 9.71 -5.26 -11.48
N SER A 25 10.13 -4.96 -12.71
CA SER A 25 10.77 -3.67 -13.04
C SER A 25 9.83 -2.48 -12.80
N GLU A 26 8.54 -2.61 -13.13
CA GLU A 26 7.54 -1.59 -12.84
C GLU A 26 7.37 -1.38 -11.33
N SER A 27 7.28 -2.46 -10.56
CA SER A 27 7.19 -2.43 -9.09
C SER A 27 8.42 -1.78 -8.44
N LEU A 28 9.62 -2.11 -8.93
CA LEU A 28 10.86 -1.50 -8.44
C LEU A 28 10.94 0.00 -8.75
N ASN A 29 10.56 0.40 -9.97
CA ASN A 29 10.49 1.82 -10.35
C ASN A 29 9.44 2.57 -9.54
N LYS A 30 8.31 1.93 -9.22
CA LYS A 30 7.28 2.49 -8.34
C LYS A 30 7.81 2.72 -6.94
N ALA A 31 8.49 1.74 -6.34
CA ALA A 31 9.12 1.89 -5.03
C ALA A 31 10.11 3.07 -5.01
N TRP A 32 10.92 3.23 -6.06
CA TRP A 32 11.83 4.38 -6.18
C TRP A 32 11.14 5.75 -6.22
N LYS A 33 9.92 5.84 -6.76
CA LYS A 33 9.14 7.09 -6.76
C LYS A 33 8.59 7.48 -5.39
N LEU A 34 8.53 6.52 -4.46
CA LEU A 34 8.00 6.73 -3.10
C LEU A 34 9.08 7.21 -2.11
N ILE A 35 10.35 7.08 -2.47
CA ILE A 35 11.48 7.49 -1.62
C ILE A 35 11.80 8.97 -1.85
N HIS A 36 11.95 9.72 -0.76
CA HIS A 36 12.40 11.11 -0.81
C HIS A 36 13.92 11.17 -1.04
N THR A 37 14.33 11.44 -2.28
CA THR A 37 15.76 11.52 -2.65
C THR A 37 16.39 12.89 -2.42
N ASN A 38 15.67 13.81 -1.79
CA ASN A 38 16.14 15.19 -1.55
C ASN A 38 16.93 15.31 -0.24
N ASP A 39 16.74 14.37 0.69
CA ASP A 39 17.43 14.37 1.97
C ASP A 39 18.76 13.63 1.85
N CYS A 40 19.82 14.23 2.38
CA CYS A 40 21.17 13.69 2.43
C CYS A 40 21.37 12.73 3.61
N THR A 41 20.35 11.92 3.91
CA THR A 41 20.32 11.01 5.06
C THR A 41 20.31 9.57 4.60
N ILE A 42 21.07 8.72 5.32
CA ILE A 42 21.11 7.27 5.03
C ILE A 42 19.68 6.71 5.06
N PRO A 43 19.24 5.97 4.02
CA PRO A 43 17.87 5.50 3.93
C PRO A 43 17.58 4.37 4.93
N ASN A 44 16.37 4.36 5.48
CA ASN A 44 15.95 3.37 6.49
C ASN A 44 15.90 1.93 5.96
N PHE A 45 15.74 1.74 4.64
CA PHE A 45 15.77 0.41 4.02
C PHE A 45 17.16 -0.26 4.14
N ILE A 46 18.20 0.42 4.62
CA ILE A 46 19.48 -0.20 4.96
C ILE A 46 19.30 -1.41 5.92
N THR A 47 18.26 -1.38 6.75
CA THR A 47 17.94 -2.43 7.73
C THR A 47 17.57 -3.78 7.12
N ILE A 48 17.13 -3.83 5.86
CA ILE A 48 16.77 -5.09 5.17
C ILE A 48 17.96 -5.74 4.46
N LEU A 49 19.10 -5.04 4.37
CA LEU A 49 20.27 -5.53 3.64
C LEU A 49 21.08 -6.50 4.51
N PRO A 50 21.39 -7.72 4.01
CA PRO A 50 22.34 -8.61 4.66
C PRO A 50 23.73 -7.96 4.80
N ILE A 51 24.50 -8.38 5.81
CA ILE A 51 25.80 -7.80 6.18
C ILE A 51 26.74 -7.58 4.97
N PHE A 52 26.78 -8.54 4.05
CA PHE A 52 27.59 -8.46 2.83
C PHE A 52 27.25 -7.23 1.96
N TYR A 53 25.96 -7.04 1.66
CA TYR A 53 25.45 -5.92 0.86
C TYR A 53 25.48 -4.61 1.65
N LEU A 54 25.21 -4.67 2.96
CA LEU A 54 25.24 -3.54 3.88
C LEU A 54 26.59 -2.83 3.89
N ARG A 55 27.70 -3.58 3.87
CA ARG A 55 29.06 -2.98 3.81
C ARG A 55 29.28 -2.18 2.53
N ARG A 56 28.87 -2.72 1.37
CA ARG A 56 28.98 -2.01 0.08
C ARG A 56 28.07 -0.79 0.05
N PHE A 57 26.85 -0.91 0.57
CA PHE A 57 25.92 0.20 0.70
C PHE A 57 26.49 1.33 1.57
N LYS A 58 27.03 1.01 2.75
CA LYS A 58 27.66 2.00 3.62
C LYS A 58 28.81 2.75 2.94
N LYS A 59 29.59 2.10 2.06
CA LYS A 59 30.65 2.79 1.30
C LYS A 59 30.11 3.89 0.39
N ILE A 60 29.00 3.64 -0.33
CA ILE A 60 28.31 4.65 -1.16
C ILE A 60 27.98 5.89 -0.31
N TRP A 61 27.48 5.66 0.91
CA TRP A 61 27.07 6.73 1.82
C TRP A 61 28.18 7.35 2.68
N THR A 62 29.34 6.68 2.84
CA THR A 62 30.51 7.23 3.53
C THR A 62 31.34 8.13 2.62
N LEU A 63 31.57 7.72 1.36
CA LEU A 63 32.37 8.48 0.40
C LEU A 63 31.81 9.89 0.20
N SER A 64 30.47 10.01 0.16
CA SER A 64 29.82 11.29 -0.08
C SER A 64 29.74 12.26 1.11
N LYS A 65 30.14 11.86 2.33
CA LYS A 65 30.27 12.84 3.43
C LYS A 65 31.56 13.65 3.33
N ASN A 66 32.55 13.14 2.62
CA ASN A 66 33.87 13.76 2.47
C ASN A 66 33.92 14.68 1.24
N ASP A 67 33.14 14.36 0.21
CA ASP A 67 32.96 15.21 -0.95
C ASP A 67 31.81 16.19 -0.67
N LYS A 68 32.13 17.49 -0.77
CA LYS A 68 31.25 18.66 -0.62
C LYS A 68 29.75 18.33 -0.68
N LEU A 69 29.05 18.74 0.38
CA LEU A 69 27.62 18.57 0.70
C LEU A 69 26.59 18.98 -0.38
N GLU A 70 26.97 19.17 -1.65
CA GLU A 70 26.19 19.92 -2.63
C GLU A 70 25.45 19.08 -3.69
N ASP A 71 25.68 17.75 -3.82
CA ASP A 71 24.75 16.97 -4.67
C ASP A 71 24.49 15.54 -4.22
N CYS A 72 23.59 15.38 -3.25
CA CYS A 72 23.05 14.08 -2.81
C CYS A 72 22.38 13.29 -3.93
N LYS A 73 22.07 13.92 -5.06
CA LYS A 73 21.60 13.24 -6.28
C LYS A 73 22.60 12.19 -6.79
N SER A 74 23.90 12.44 -6.64
CA SER A 74 24.95 11.47 -7.03
C SER A 74 24.89 10.20 -6.16
N ILE A 75 24.82 10.36 -4.83
CA ILE A 75 24.63 9.27 -3.87
C ILE A 75 23.37 8.47 -4.20
N TRP A 76 22.26 9.17 -4.46
CA TRP A 76 20.99 8.54 -4.76
C TRP A 76 21.01 7.80 -6.11
N LYS A 77 21.75 8.31 -7.10
CA LYS A 77 21.99 7.61 -8.36
C LYS A 77 22.77 6.30 -8.13
N GLU A 78 23.88 6.36 -7.39
CA GLU A 78 24.66 5.15 -7.04
C GLU A 78 23.86 4.15 -6.20
N THR A 79 23.06 4.67 -5.26
CA THR A 79 22.14 3.87 -4.44
C THR A 79 21.12 3.14 -5.32
N ARG A 80 20.57 3.83 -6.33
CA ARG A 80 19.65 3.22 -7.31
C ARG A 80 20.32 2.13 -8.12
N GLU A 81 21.51 2.39 -8.64
CA GLU A 81 22.29 1.40 -9.40
C GLU A 81 22.63 0.18 -8.54
N PHE A 82 23.03 0.40 -7.28
CA PHE A 82 23.30 -0.67 -6.33
C PHE A 82 22.08 -1.57 -6.08
N ILE A 83 20.90 -0.98 -5.83
CA ILE A 83 19.66 -1.75 -5.61
C ILE A 83 19.27 -2.53 -6.87
N ASN A 84 19.41 -1.92 -8.05
CA ASN A 84 19.12 -2.59 -9.33
C ASN A 84 20.07 -3.77 -9.61
N GLN A 85 21.26 -3.79 -9.01
CA GLN A 85 22.21 -4.91 -9.09
C GLN A 85 22.00 -6.00 -8.03
N LEU A 86 21.13 -5.77 -7.03
CA LEU A 86 20.84 -6.79 -6.02
C LEU A 86 20.09 -7.98 -6.63
N PRO A 87 20.20 -9.18 -6.03
CA PRO A 87 19.33 -10.30 -6.37
C PRO A 87 17.85 -9.93 -6.24
N LYS A 88 16.99 -10.47 -7.11
CA LYS A 88 15.55 -10.19 -7.13
C LYS A 88 14.87 -10.33 -5.77
N ILE A 89 15.30 -11.31 -4.95
CA ILE A 89 14.79 -11.51 -3.58
C ILE A 89 15.01 -10.27 -2.71
N LEU A 90 16.18 -9.63 -2.79
CA LEU A 90 16.47 -8.41 -2.03
C LEU A 90 15.79 -7.18 -2.64
N GLN A 91 15.63 -7.13 -3.97
CA GLN A 91 14.80 -6.12 -4.61
C GLN A 91 13.33 -6.21 -4.14
N ASN A 92 12.78 -7.42 -4.02
CA ASN A 92 11.45 -7.64 -3.47
C ASN A 92 11.34 -7.22 -2.00
N LYS A 93 12.37 -7.49 -1.18
CA LYS A 93 12.42 -6.97 0.20
C LYS A 93 12.41 -5.44 0.21
N PHE A 94 13.11 -4.79 -0.70
CA PHE A 94 13.11 -3.34 -0.84
C PHE A 94 11.73 -2.81 -1.25
N ILE A 95 11.09 -3.40 -2.27
CA ILE A 95 9.72 -3.05 -2.70
C ILE A 95 8.75 -3.17 -1.51
N ASN A 96 8.78 -4.31 -0.82
CA ASN A 96 7.93 -4.56 0.34
C ASN A 96 8.21 -3.59 1.50
N PHE A 97 9.48 -3.26 1.76
CA PHE A 97 9.86 -2.29 2.79
C PHE A 97 9.28 -0.91 2.48
N VAL A 98 9.42 -0.44 1.25
CA VAL A 98 8.93 0.88 0.83
C VAL A 98 7.41 0.92 0.82
N ASP A 99 6.74 -0.11 0.30
CA ASP A 99 5.28 -0.22 0.35
C ASP A 99 4.79 -0.27 1.81
N LYS A 100 5.51 -0.97 2.69
CA LYS A 100 5.20 -0.97 4.13
C LYS A 100 5.41 0.39 4.75
N GLU A 101 6.54 1.07 4.52
CA GLU A 101 6.82 2.40 5.07
C GLU A 101 5.79 3.43 4.58
N GLU A 102 5.35 3.36 3.33
CA GLU A 102 4.26 4.19 2.82
C GLU A 102 2.92 3.88 3.52
N ASN A 103 2.63 2.60 3.75
CA ASN A 103 1.46 2.21 4.51
C ASN A 103 1.56 2.58 5.99
N ASP A 104 2.75 2.54 6.57
CA ASP A 104 3.01 2.90 7.96
C ASP A 104 2.89 4.42 8.15
N LYS A 105 3.26 5.23 7.14
CA LYS A 105 2.91 6.68 7.10
C LYS A 105 1.39 6.90 7.02
N ALA A 106 0.64 5.91 6.54
CA ALA A 106 -0.82 5.89 6.61
C ALA A 106 -1.35 5.23 7.89
N ASN A 107 -0.49 4.78 8.82
CA ASN A 107 -0.97 4.26 10.10
C ASN A 107 -1.57 5.44 10.85
N GLY A 108 -2.89 5.39 11.05
CA GLY A 108 -3.61 6.36 11.85
C GLY A 108 -3.30 6.17 13.33
N ASN A 109 -2.03 6.25 13.74
CA ASN A 109 -1.64 6.08 15.15
C ASN A 109 -2.31 7.14 16.03
N PHE A 110 -2.57 8.34 15.49
CA PHE A 110 -3.39 9.37 16.13
C PHE A 110 -4.78 8.86 16.54
N ILE A 111 -5.32 7.82 15.88
CA ILE A 111 -6.63 7.22 16.21
C ILE A 111 -6.61 6.67 17.65
N LEU A 112 -5.45 6.21 18.15
CA LEU A 112 -5.30 5.72 19.51
C LEU A 112 -5.45 6.83 20.57
N GLU A 113 -5.18 8.08 20.19
CA GLU A 113 -5.32 9.25 21.06
C GLU A 113 -6.73 9.86 21.01
N LEU A 114 -7.61 9.39 20.11
CA LEU A 114 -8.97 9.91 19.96
C LEU A 114 -9.91 9.41 21.06
N LEU A 115 -10.75 10.31 21.55
CA LEU A 115 -11.94 9.97 22.33
C LEU A 115 -12.92 9.10 21.50
N PRO A 116 -13.80 8.33 22.16
CA PRO A 116 -14.77 7.48 21.45
C PRO A 116 -15.62 8.24 20.41
N GLU A 117 -16.08 9.44 20.75
CA GLU A 117 -16.91 10.29 19.87
C GLU A 117 -16.12 10.83 18.68
N GLU A 118 -14.86 11.20 18.92
CA GLU A 118 -13.91 11.66 17.90
C GLU A 118 -13.60 10.56 16.91
N ARG A 119 -13.33 9.35 17.42
CA ARG A 119 -13.14 8.16 16.60
C ARG A 119 -14.39 7.85 15.77
N GLN A 120 -15.57 7.92 16.37
CA GLN A 120 -16.83 7.69 15.67
C GLN A 120 -17.03 8.71 14.53
N PHE A 121 -16.77 9.99 14.77
CA PHE A 121 -16.84 11.03 13.74
C PHE A 121 -15.84 10.78 12.61
N PHE A 122 -14.59 10.50 12.96
CA PHE A 122 -13.52 10.20 12.02
C PHE A 122 -13.89 9.00 11.13
N GLU A 123 -14.28 7.88 11.74
CA GLU A 123 -14.64 6.66 11.01
C GLU A 123 -15.87 6.86 10.14
N LYS A 124 -16.91 7.54 10.65
CA LYS A 124 -18.13 7.83 9.90
C LYS A 124 -17.84 8.69 8.67
N THR A 125 -17.00 9.71 8.82
CA THR A 125 -16.61 10.60 7.71
C THR A 125 -15.81 9.84 6.66
N LEU A 126 -14.81 9.06 7.09
CA LEU A 126 -13.95 8.32 6.17
C LEU A 126 -14.72 7.21 5.40
N ARG A 127 -15.64 6.51 6.08
CA ARG A 127 -16.46 5.42 5.49
C ARG A 127 -17.62 5.91 4.63
N ASN A 128 -17.91 7.21 4.59
CA ASN A 128 -19.04 7.73 3.83
C ASN A 128 -18.79 7.62 2.31
N VAL A 129 -19.35 6.61 1.65
CA VAL A 129 -19.11 6.38 0.21
C VAL A 129 -19.88 7.37 -0.68
N SER A 130 -20.86 8.07 -0.11
CA SER A 130 -21.60 9.13 -0.82
C SER A 130 -20.78 10.42 -0.97
N MET A 131 -19.67 10.55 -0.25
CA MET A 131 -18.81 11.74 -0.26
C MET A 131 -17.52 11.50 -1.05
N ALA A 132 -17.16 12.47 -1.90
CA ALA A 132 -15.87 12.49 -2.59
C ALA A 132 -14.70 12.57 -1.61
N MET A 133 -13.55 11.99 -1.95
CA MET A 133 -12.40 11.93 -1.04
C MET A 133 -11.87 13.32 -0.70
N GLU A 134 -11.86 14.24 -1.67
CA GLU A 134 -11.45 15.63 -1.47
C GLU A 134 -12.30 16.30 -0.39
N LYS A 135 -13.62 16.08 -0.41
CA LYS A 135 -14.52 16.63 0.60
C LYS A 135 -14.32 15.99 1.97
N LYS A 136 -14.02 14.69 2.03
CA LYS A 136 -13.67 14.01 3.28
C LYS A 136 -12.42 14.63 3.90
N ILE A 137 -11.37 14.81 3.09
CA ILE A 137 -10.10 15.40 3.52
C ILE A 137 -10.33 16.82 4.03
N GLU A 138 -11.13 17.64 3.34
CA GLU A 138 -11.47 19.00 3.78
C GLU A 138 -12.15 18.99 5.17
N ILE A 139 -13.22 18.20 5.33
CA ILE A 139 -13.96 18.10 6.61
C ILE A 139 -13.05 17.61 7.73
N LEU A 140 -12.26 16.56 7.45
CA LEU A 140 -11.34 15.98 8.41
C LEU A 140 -10.22 16.97 8.77
N SER A 141 -9.70 17.73 7.81
CA SER A 141 -8.67 18.75 8.06
C SER A 141 -9.17 19.84 9.02
N VAL A 142 -10.38 20.38 8.79
CA VAL A 142 -10.99 21.36 9.70
C VAL A 142 -11.19 20.76 11.08
N TRP A 143 -11.84 19.60 11.16
CA TRP A 143 -12.08 18.88 12.41
C TRP A 143 -10.78 18.58 13.18
N GLY A 144 -9.74 18.14 12.48
CA GLY A 144 -8.46 17.79 13.09
C GLY A 144 -7.76 18.99 13.71
N ASN A 145 -7.76 20.14 13.03
CA ASN A 145 -7.19 21.38 13.54
C ASN A 145 -7.95 21.92 14.76
N GLU A 146 -9.26 21.67 14.87
CA GLU A 146 -10.08 22.13 15.99
C GLU A 146 -10.01 21.21 17.23
N ARG A 147 -9.75 19.92 17.04
CA ARG A 147 -9.95 18.89 18.09
C ARG A 147 -8.68 18.18 18.52
N LEU A 148 -7.69 18.03 17.64
CA LEU A 148 -6.52 17.20 17.94
C LEU A 148 -5.44 17.99 18.68
N SER A 149 -4.75 17.29 19.58
CA SER A 149 -3.53 17.79 20.21
C SER A 149 -2.45 18.05 19.16
N THR A 150 -1.46 18.90 19.48
CA THR A 150 -0.33 19.17 18.58
C THR A 150 0.44 17.91 18.19
N SER A 151 0.56 16.91 19.10
CA SER A 151 1.18 15.62 18.80
C SER A 151 0.37 14.81 17.78
N ALA A 152 -0.94 14.66 18.02
CA ALA A 152 -1.84 13.92 17.15
C ALA A 152 -1.99 14.59 15.78
N LEU A 153 -2.01 15.92 15.73
CA LEU A 153 -2.18 16.70 14.50
C LEU A 153 -1.06 16.44 13.48
N GLY A 154 0.18 16.26 13.94
CA GLY A 154 1.31 15.95 13.07
C GLY A 154 1.13 14.62 12.31
N ASP A 155 0.71 13.57 13.00
CA ASP A 155 0.47 12.26 12.38
C ASP A 155 -0.85 12.22 11.61
N PHE A 156 -1.86 12.97 12.05
CA PHE A 156 -3.10 13.17 11.32
C PHE A 156 -2.89 13.83 9.96
N ASN A 157 -2.06 14.87 9.90
CA ASN A 157 -1.75 15.56 8.65
C ASN A 157 -1.01 14.65 7.66
N LYS A 158 -0.04 13.85 8.13
CA LYS A 158 0.62 12.82 7.30
C LYS A 158 -0.37 11.78 6.78
N PHE A 159 -1.32 11.37 7.63
CA PHE A 159 -2.37 10.45 7.24
C PHE A 159 -3.27 11.03 6.13
N LEU A 160 -3.74 12.28 6.28
CA LEU A 160 -4.54 12.96 5.26
C LEU A 160 -3.78 13.11 3.93
N GLU A 161 -2.49 13.49 4.00
CA GLU A 161 -1.65 13.58 2.81
C GLU A 161 -1.48 12.22 2.11
N SER A 162 -1.29 11.15 2.89
CA SER A 162 -1.18 9.79 2.37
C SER A 162 -2.46 9.33 1.67
N ILE A 163 -3.63 9.61 2.27
CA ILE A 163 -4.92 9.30 1.64
C ILE A 163 -5.12 10.12 0.36
N ALA A 164 -4.80 11.41 0.35
CA ALA A 164 -4.89 12.25 -0.85
C ALA A 164 -4.03 11.69 -2.00
N LYS A 165 -2.79 11.27 -1.70
CA LYS A 165 -1.91 10.63 -2.69
C LYS A 165 -2.46 9.28 -3.18
N LYS A 166 -3.00 8.46 -2.29
CA LYS A 166 -3.63 7.17 -2.64
C LYS A 166 -4.83 7.38 -3.55
N ASP A 167 -5.66 8.35 -3.25
CA ASP A 167 -6.85 8.70 -4.03
C ASP A 167 -6.48 9.20 -5.43
N LYS A 168 -5.53 10.13 -5.55
CA LYS A 168 -5.02 10.59 -6.85
C LYS A 168 -4.53 9.44 -7.73
N ARG A 169 -3.72 8.53 -7.16
CA ARG A 169 -3.23 7.34 -7.89
C ARG A 169 -4.35 6.38 -8.28
N PHE A 170 -5.39 6.29 -7.47
CA PHE A 170 -6.54 5.44 -7.77
C PHE A 170 -7.38 6.03 -8.91
N SER A 171 -7.61 7.34 -8.90
CA SER A 171 -8.26 8.09 -9.99
C SER A 171 -7.49 7.93 -11.30
N GLU A 172 -6.17 8.05 -11.30
CA GLU A 172 -5.32 7.78 -12.47
C GLU A 172 -5.46 6.35 -13.02
N LYS A 173 -5.70 5.35 -12.13
CA LYS A 173 -5.97 3.97 -12.56
C LYS A 173 -7.34 3.83 -13.16
N ILE A 174 -8.36 4.46 -12.56
CA ILE A 174 -9.72 4.49 -13.09
C ILE A 174 -9.71 5.10 -14.50
N ASP A 175 -8.95 6.17 -14.71
CA ASP A 175 -8.87 6.85 -16.01
C ASP A 175 -8.28 5.98 -17.12
N LYS A 176 -7.40 5.03 -16.76
CA LYS A 176 -6.80 4.06 -17.69
C LYS A 176 -7.68 2.83 -17.95
N LEU A 177 -8.81 2.67 -17.26
CA LEU A 177 -9.73 1.56 -17.50
C LEU A 177 -10.43 1.66 -18.86
N SER A 178 -10.81 0.51 -19.41
CA SER A 178 -11.68 0.44 -20.60
C SER A 178 -13.04 1.10 -20.34
N PRO A 179 -13.77 1.55 -21.38
CA PRO A 179 -15.09 2.15 -21.21
C PRO A 179 -16.07 1.23 -20.46
N GLU A 180 -16.01 -0.08 -20.72
CA GLU A 180 -16.83 -1.09 -20.04
C GLU A 180 -16.43 -1.24 -18.56
N ALA A 181 -15.14 -1.32 -18.25
CA ALA A 181 -14.66 -1.40 -16.87
C ALA A 181 -15.00 -0.12 -16.08
N LYS A 182 -14.91 1.06 -16.68
CA LYS A 182 -15.37 2.33 -16.08
C LYS A 182 -16.88 2.30 -15.78
N LYS A 183 -17.68 1.74 -16.70
CA LYS A 183 -19.13 1.58 -16.49
C LYS A 183 -19.42 0.64 -15.32
N ALA A 184 -18.78 -0.52 -15.28
CA ALA A 184 -18.91 -1.48 -14.18
C ALA A 184 -18.47 -0.87 -12.83
N TYR A 185 -17.35 -0.15 -12.80
CA TYR A 185 -16.89 0.56 -11.61
C TYR A 185 -17.94 1.55 -11.09
N ARG A 186 -18.51 2.39 -11.97
CA ARG A 186 -19.58 3.33 -11.58
C ARG A 186 -20.79 2.60 -11.01
N GLN A 187 -21.22 1.49 -11.62
CA GLN A 187 -22.34 0.68 -11.10
C GLN A 187 -22.04 0.11 -9.71
N ILE A 188 -20.81 -0.35 -9.47
CA ILE A 188 -20.36 -0.83 -8.15
C ILE A 188 -20.43 0.30 -7.11
N ILE A 189 -19.95 1.50 -7.44
CA ILE A 189 -20.01 2.65 -6.54
C ILE A 189 -21.46 3.04 -6.21
N GLU A 190 -22.36 3.04 -7.19
CA GLU A 190 -23.78 3.31 -6.95
C GLU A 190 -24.43 2.27 -6.03
N LEU A 191 -24.09 0.99 -6.20
CA LEU A 191 -24.54 -0.07 -5.28
C LEU A 191 -24.00 0.13 -3.86
N GLN A 192 -22.75 0.57 -3.71
CA GLN A 192 -22.17 0.88 -2.40
C GLN A 192 -22.90 2.05 -1.73
N LYS A 193 -23.20 3.12 -2.47
CA LYS A 193 -23.98 4.27 -1.96
C LYS A 193 -25.38 3.85 -1.55
N HIS A 194 -26.05 3.05 -2.38
CA HIS A 194 -27.38 2.53 -2.06
C HIS A 194 -27.37 1.67 -0.80
N LYS A 195 -26.37 0.77 -0.67
CA LYS A 195 -26.16 -0.04 0.52
C LYS A 195 -25.96 0.83 1.77
N GLN A 196 -25.12 1.88 1.69
CA GLN A 196 -24.90 2.80 2.81
C GLN A 196 -26.20 3.50 3.20
N LYS A 197 -26.93 4.07 2.24
CA LYS A 197 -28.20 4.76 2.49
C LYS A 197 -29.24 3.85 3.16
N LEU A 198 -29.37 2.61 2.68
CA LEU A 198 -30.25 1.63 3.28
C LEU A 198 -29.81 1.30 4.71
N PHE A 199 -28.53 1.04 4.93
CA PHE A 199 -28.00 0.77 6.26
C PHE A 199 -28.23 1.95 7.23
N GLU A 200 -28.06 3.19 6.77
CA GLU A 200 -28.30 4.40 7.56
C GLU A 200 -29.78 4.60 7.92
N SER A 201 -30.72 4.16 7.09
CA SER A 201 -32.17 4.23 7.37
C SER A 201 -32.66 3.27 8.46
N PHE A 202 -31.88 2.27 8.83
CA PHE A 202 -32.25 1.33 9.89
C PHE A 202 -32.14 1.96 11.29
N SER A 203 -32.91 1.44 12.24
CA SER A 203 -32.77 1.80 13.66
C SER A 203 -31.41 1.34 14.20
N ASN A 204 -30.97 1.94 15.32
CA ASN A 204 -29.70 1.57 15.95
C ASN A 204 -29.68 0.10 16.39
N ASP A 205 -30.81 -0.43 16.88
CA ASP A 205 -30.91 -1.83 17.30
C ASP A 205 -30.70 -2.79 16.11
N VAL A 206 -31.36 -2.52 14.98
CA VAL A 206 -31.19 -3.30 13.75
C VAL A 206 -29.76 -3.20 13.21
N LYS A 207 -29.16 -1.99 13.23
CA LYS A 207 -27.74 -1.80 12.85
C LYS A 207 -26.83 -2.65 13.72
N ASN A 208 -27.05 -2.68 15.03
CA ASN A 208 -26.24 -3.45 15.98
C ASN A 208 -26.39 -4.96 15.75
N GLU A 209 -27.60 -5.45 15.53
CA GLU A 209 -27.87 -6.85 15.22
C GLU A 209 -27.16 -7.29 13.92
N LEU A 210 -27.31 -6.50 12.86
CA LEU A 210 -26.64 -6.77 11.57
C LEU A 210 -25.11 -6.72 11.68
N VAL A 211 -24.56 -5.73 12.40
CA VAL A 211 -23.12 -5.62 12.63
C VAL A 211 -22.61 -6.84 13.40
N ASN A 212 -23.32 -7.31 14.41
CA ASN A 212 -22.95 -8.51 15.16
C ASN A 212 -23.01 -9.76 14.28
N LEU A 213 -24.07 -9.93 13.49
CA LEU A 213 -24.18 -11.02 12.52
C LEU A 213 -23.00 -11.05 11.54
N TRP A 214 -22.61 -9.91 10.97
CA TRP A 214 -21.50 -9.82 10.03
C TRP A 214 -20.13 -9.97 10.70
N LYS A 215 -19.95 -9.52 11.94
CA LYS A 215 -18.73 -9.80 12.71
C LYS A 215 -18.51 -11.30 12.84
N HIS A 216 -19.55 -12.05 13.21
CA HIS A 216 -19.47 -13.51 13.32
C HIS A 216 -19.20 -14.19 11.97
N ASP A 217 -19.82 -13.72 10.88
CA ASP A 217 -19.54 -14.27 9.54
C ASP A 217 -18.11 -13.98 9.07
N THR A 218 -17.57 -12.79 9.36
CA THR A 218 -16.21 -12.41 8.96
C THR A 218 -15.17 -13.23 9.74
N ILE A 219 -15.36 -13.41 11.05
CA ILE A 219 -14.50 -14.26 11.89
C ILE A 219 -14.54 -15.71 11.40
N ARG A 220 -15.73 -16.21 11.04
CA ARG A 220 -15.89 -17.55 10.47
C ARG A 220 -15.15 -17.68 9.14
N LYS A 221 -15.29 -16.71 8.23
CA LYS A 221 -14.58 -16.68 6.94
C LYS A 221 -13.07 -16.60 7.12
N SER A 222 -12.57 -15.76 8.03
CA SER A 222 -11.12 -15.66 8.29
C SER A 222 -10.57 -16.96 8.88
N LYS A 223 -11.32 -17.62 9.77
CA LYS A 223 -10.95 -18.93 10.32
C LYS A 223 -10.92 -19.99 9.21
N ASN A 224 -11.91 -20.01 8.33
CA ASN A 224 -11.93 -20.93 7.18
C ASN A 224 -10.76 -20.68 6.22
N LEU A 225 -10.46 -19.42 5.89
CA LEU A 225 -9.31 -19.05 5.07
C LEU A 225 -7.97 -19.42 5.71
N LEU A 226 -7.84 -19.34 7.03
CA LEU A 226 -6.66 -19.80 7.75
C LEU A 226 -6.53 -21.32 7.68
N LEU A 227 -7.63 -22.06 7.91
CA LEU A 227 -7.67 -23.52 7.81
C LEU A 227 -7.38 -24.00 6.37
N GLU A 228 -7.88 -23.31 5.35
CA GLU A 228 -7.58 -23.58 3.94
C GLU A 228 -6.10 -23.35 3.64
N LYS A 229 -5.50 -22.27 4.18
CA LYS A 229 -4.05 -22.04 4.05
C LYS A 229 -3.22 -23.10 4.78
N GLU A 230 -3.63 -23.50 5.97
CA GLU A 230 -2.96 -24.57 6.74
C GLU A 230 -3.05 -25.91 6.00
N ALA A 231 -4.22 -26.24 5.44
CA ALA A 231 -4.41 -27.45 4.63
C ALA A 231 -3.52 -27.44 3.38
N LEU A 232 -3.42 -26.30 2.68
CA LEU A 232 -2.54 -26.15 1.51
C LEU A 232 -1.04 -26.25 1.85
N THR A 233 -0.63 -25.94 3.09
CA THR A 233 0.77 -26.10 3.51
C THR A 233 1.14 -27.51 3.94
N ILE A 234 0.17 -28.39 4.21
CA ILE A 234 0.43 -29.77 4.63
C ILE A 234 0.67 -30.69 3.42
N ASP A 235 0.07 -30.40 2.26
CA ASP A 235 0.25 -31.22 1.05
C ASP A 235 1.59 -31.00 0.31
N ASP A 236 2.32 -29.91 0.58
CA ASP A 236 3.70 -29.74 0.09
C ASP A 236 4.74 -30.49 0.96
N GLY A 237 4.29 -31.27 1.95
CA GLY A 237 5.13 -32.05 2.86
C GLY A 237 5.05 -33.57 2.69
N ILE A 238 4.32 -34.10 1.70
CA ILE A 238 4.17 -35.54 1.51
C ILE A 238 5.20 -36.04 0.48
N CYS A 239 6.33 -36.50 1.03
CA CYS A 239 7.35 -37.41 0.49
C CYS A 239 8.28 -36.92 -0.63
#